data_AF-A0A3M5GZV5-F1
#
_entry.id   AF-A0A3M5GZV5-F1
#
_cell.length_a   1.000
_cell.length_b   1.000
_cell.length_c   1.000
_cell.angle_alpha   90.00
_cell.angle_beta   90.00
_cell.angle_gamma   90.00
#
_symmetry.space_group_name_H-M   'P 1'
#
loop_
_entity.id
_entity.type
_entity.pdbx_description
1 polymer ?
#
loop_
_entity_poly.entity_id
_entity_poly.type
_entity_poly.pdbx_seq_one_letter_code
_entity_poly.pdbx_strand_id
1 'polypeptide(L)'
;MVCDANGVPLHFILSSGQASDIAQPLLDQVRMHGKSGRPRKRSRWLLAEKGYDAEHLRHYFDRYRMQPVIPLRAMPRIPRPGLPPTL
;
A
#
# COMPACT_ATOMS: atom_id res chain seq x y z
N MET A 1 0.19 -3.27 -9.36
CA MET A 1 1.60 -3.20 -9.84
C MET A 1 2.35 -2.22 -8.95
N VAL A 2 3.63 -2.45 -8.67
CA VAL A 2 4.52 -1.50 -7.99
C VAL A 2 5.69 -1.20 -8.90
N CYS A 3 6.04 0.07 -9.02
CA CYS A 3 7.20 0.54 -9.77
C CYS A 3 8.18 1.27 -8.84
N ASP A 4 9.44 1.36 -9.26
CA ASP A 4 10.40 2.27 -8.65
C ASP A 4 10.15 3.73 -9.08
N ALA A 5 11.00 4.65 -8.63
CA ALA A 5 10.88 6.08 -8.94
C ALA A 5 11.11 6.42 -10.43
N ASN A 6 11.73 5.53 -11.20
CA ASN A 6 11.95 5.69 -12.64
C ASN A 6 10.82 5.06 -13.48
N GLY A 7 9.81 4.49 -12.83
CA GLY A 7 8.72 3.78 -13.50
C GLY A 7 9.05 2.33 -13.87
N VAL A 8 10.19 1.79 -13.42
CA VAL A 8 10.55 0.38 -13.68
C VAL A 8 9.65 -0.51 -12.82
N PRO A 9 8.91 -1.46 -13.42
CA PRO A 9 8.06 -2.36 -12.66
C PRO A 9 8.91 -3.30 -11.78
N LEU A 10 8.65 -3.30 -10.48
CA LEU A 10 9.31 -4.16 -9.50
C LEU A 10 8.53 -5.46 -9.28
N HIS A 11 7.20 -5.36 -9.23
CA HIS A 11 6.32 -6.52 -9.06
C HIS A 11 4.90 -6.20 -9.53
N PHE A 12 4.18 -7.21 -10.02
CA PHE A 12 2.75 -7.12 -10.27
C PHE A 12 2.04 -8.40 -9.84
N ILE A 13 0.78 -8.27 -9.44
CA ILE A 13 -0.15 -9.37 -9.17
C ILE A 13 -1.41 -9.03 -9.95
N LEU A 14 -1.92 -10.00 -10.71
CA LEU A 14 -3.24 -9.92 -11.32
C LEU A 14 -4.22 -10.66 -10.41
N SER A 15 -5.32 -10.01 -10.04
CA SER A 15 -6.33 -10.56 -9.16
C SER A 15 -7.71 -10.07 -9.55
N SER A 16 -8.73 -10.88 -9.30
CA SER A 16 -10.14 -10.49 -9.36
C SER A 16 -10.62 -9.72 -8.11
N GLY A 17 -9.77 -9.59 -7.08
CA GLY A 17 -10.08 -8.96 -5.81
C GLY A 17 -9.97 -7.44 -5.78
N GLN A 18 -10.34 -6.82 -4.65
CA GLN A 18 -10.22 -5.39 -4.45
C GLN A 18 -8.75 -4.94 -4.36
N ALA A 19 -8.45 -3.76 -4.90
CA ALA A 19 -7.09 -3.21 -4.93
C ALA A 19 -6.44 -3.15 -3.55
N SER A 20 -7.20 -2.79 -2.50
CA SER A 20 -6.70 -2.71 -1.12
C SER A 20 -6.29 -4.05 -0.54
N ASP A 21 -6.96 -5.14 -0.94
CA ASP A 21 -6.78 -6.46 -0.34
C ASP A 21 -5.52 -7.13 -0.89
N ILE A 22 -5.18 -6.83 -2.15
CA ILE A 22 -3.99 -7.36 -2.81
C ILE A 22 -2.73 -6.54 -2.56
N ALA A 23 -2.88 -5.32 -2.04
CA ALA A 23 -1.78 -4.37 -1.92
C ALA A 23 -0.70 -4.81 -0.93
N GLN A 24 -1.07 -5.29 0.26
CA GLN A 24 -0.09 -5.80 1.22
C GLN A 24 0.68 -7.02 0.67
N PRO A 25 0.01 -8.08 0.16
CA PRO A 25 0.71 -9.20 -0.49
C PRO A 25 1.65 -8.76 -1.62
N LEU A 26 1.22 -7.81 -2.45
CA LEU A 26 2.04 -7.26 -3.52
C LEU A 26 3.29 -6.55 -2.97
N LEU A 27 3.11 -5.71 -1.96
CA LEU A 27 4.21 -4.98 -1.33
C LEU A 27 5.19 -5.93 -0.67
N ASP A 28 4.73 -7.02 -0.07
CA ASP A 28 5.54 -8.09 0.55
C ASP A 28 6.58 -8.71 -0.37
N GLN A 29 6.25 -8.82 -1.66
CA GLN A 29 7.14 -9.34 -2.69
C GLN A 29 8.13 -8.30 -3.22
N VAL A 30 7.91 -7.00 -2.95
CA VAL A 30 8.80 -5.94 -3.41
C VAL A 30 10.06 -5.85 -2.55
N ARG A 31 11.21 -5.83 -3.24
CA ARG A 31 12.52 -5.48 -2.69
C ARG A 31 13.05 -4.30 -3.50
N MET A 32 13.41 -3.21 -2.84
CA MET A 32 14.00 -2.05 -3.49
C MET A 32 15.51 -2.25 -3.61
N HIS A 33 16.05 -1.89 -4.77
CA HIS A 33 17.49 -1.88 -4.99
C HIS A 33 18.16 -0.96 -3.96
N GLY A 34 19.10 -1.55 -3.22
CA GLY A 34 19.94 -0.87 -2.24
C GLY A 34 21.39 -0.95 -2.65
N LYS A 35 22.30 -0.71 -1.69
CA LYS A 35 23.71 -1.10 -1.89
C LYS A 35 23.76 -2.59 -2.23
N SER A 36 24.69 -2.99 -3.10
CA SER A 36 24.87 -4.39 -3.49
C SER A 36 24.92 -5.29 -2.24
N GLY A 37 24.16 -6.39 -2.26
CA GLY A 37 24.00 -7.30 -1.12
C GLY A 37 23.04 -6.85 0.00
N ARG A 38 22.45 -5.65 -0.08
CA ARG A 38 21.48 -5.15 0.93
C ARG A 38 20.23 -4.53 0.30
N PRO A 39 19.35 -5.35 -0.32
CA PRO A 39 18.03 -4.90 -0.75
C PRO A 39 17.24 -4.34 0.44
N ARG A 40 16.46 -3.28 0.19
CA ARG A 40 15.68 -2.61 1.24
C ARG A 40 14.20 -2.82 1.03
N LYS A 41 13.48 -3.05 2.12
CA LYS A 41 12.02 -3.06 2.13
C LYS A 41 11.42 -1.65 2.12
N ARG A 42 12.10 -0.70 2.78
CA ARG A 42 11.60 0.65 3.05
C ARG A 42 11.88 1.61 1.89
N SER A 43 10.83 2.25 1.37
CA SER A 43 10.92 3.52 0.63
C SER A 43 10.77 4.70 1.57
N ARG A 44 11.25 5.88 1.13
CA ARG A 44 10.94 7.14 1.81
C ARG A 44 9.47 7.53 1.56
N TRP A 45 9.02 7.37 0.32
CA TRP A 45 7.68 7.73 -0.13
C TRP A 45 7.07 6.57 -0.91
N LEU A 46 5.76 6.39 -0.79
CA LEU A 46 4.99 5.45 -1.60
C LEU A 46 3.76 6.15 -2.14
N LEU A 47 3.71 6.33 -3.46
CA LEU A 47 2.57 6.90 -4.14
C LEU A 47 1.60 5.77 -4.47
N ALA A 48 0.33 5.94 -4.12
CA ALA A 48 -0.71 4.99 -4.48
C ALA A 48 -2.01 5.71 -4.85
N GLU A 49 -2.83 5.04 -5.65
CA GLU A 49 -4.13 5.56 -6.03
C GLU A 49 -5.10 5.61 -4.83
N LYS A 50 -6.15 6.42 -4.96
CA LYS A 50 -7.23 6.57 -3.97
C LYS A 50 -7.87 5.23 -3.53
N GLY A 51 -7.92 4.24 -4.41
CA GLY A 51 -8.46 2.91 -4.10
C GLY A 51 -7.73 2.18 -2.97
N TYR A 52 -6.46 2.53 -2.75
CA TYR A 52 -5.58 1.96 -1.72
C TYR A 52 -5.68 2.66 -0.37
N ASP A 53 -6.57 3.63 -0.20
CA ASP A 53 -6.78 4.32 1.08
C ASP A 53 -7.53 3.42 2.08
N ALA A 54 -6.82 2.50 2.72
CA ALA A 54 -7.38 1.55 3.69
C ALA A 54 -6.55 1.52 4.97
N GLU A 55 -7.21 1.33 6.11
CA GLU A 55 -6.60 1.38 7.45
C GLU A 55 -5.50 0.33 7.63
N HIS A 56 -5.72 -0.92 7.18
CA HIS A 56 -4.69 -1.96 7.24
C HIS A 56 -3.44 -1.59 6.44
N LEU A 57 -3.59 -0.85 5.32
CA LEU A 57 -2.46 -0.33 4.56
C LEU A 57 -1.75 0.81 5.30
N ARG A 58 -2.48 1.70 5.97
CA ARG A 58 -1.86 2.74 6.82
C ARG A 58 -0.98 2.12 7.91
N HIS A 59 -1.51 1.13 8.65
CA HIS A 59 -0.73 0.39 9.66
C HIS A 59 0.50 -0.33 9.07
N TYR A 60 0.36 -0.87 7.85
CA TYR A 60 1.49 -1.46 7.15
C TYR A 60 2.60 -0.44 6.90
N PHE A 61 2.26 0.74 6.39
CA PHE A 61 3.24 1.78 6.11
C PHE A 61 3.90 2.30 7.39
N ASP A 62 3.15 2.45 8.48
CA ASP A 62 3.68 2.85 9.79
C ASP A 62 4.69 1.83 10.32
N ARG A 63 4.36 0.53 10.26
CA ARG A 63 5.25 -0.57 10.67
C ARG A 63 6.61 -0.52 9.96
N TYR A 64 6.60 -0.21 8.66
CA TYR A 64 7.82 -0.14 7.85
C TYR A 64 8.42 1.26 7.75
N ARG A 65 7.85 2.26 8.44
CA ARG A 65 8.26 3.68 8.39
C ARG A 65 8.34 4.21 6.97
N MET A 66 7.37 3.84 6.14
CA MET A 66 7.17 4.37 4.79
C MET A 66 6.16 5.51 4.87
N GLN A 67 6.36 6.58 4.09
CA GLN A 67 5.39 7.69 4.04
C GLN A 67 4.45 7.50 2.84
N PRO A 68 3.19 7.07 3.06
CA PRO A 68 2.25 6.90 1.98
C PRO A 68 1.70 8.27 1.53
N VAL A 69 1.72 8.52 0.23
CA VAL A 69 1.06 9.64 -0.42
C VAL A 69 -0.14 9.07 -1.16
N ILE A 70 -1.28 9.06 -0.47
CA ILE A 70 -2.54 8.51 -0.97
C ILE A 70 -3.56 9.64 -1.00
N PRO A 71 -4.14 9.97 -2.17
CA PRO A 71 -5.21 10.93 -2.25
C PRO A 71 -6.37 10.52 -1.34
N LEU A 72 -6.89 11.46 -0.56
CA LEU A 72 -8.00 11.21 0.35
C LEU A 72 -9.26 10.75 -0.40
N ARG A 73 -10.03 9.85 0.21
CA ARG A 73 -11.35 9.51 -0.31
C ARG A 73 -12.32 10.69 -0.18
N ALA A 74 -12.74 11.28 -1.30
CA ALA A 74 -13.77 12.33 -1.35
C ALA A 74 -15.12 11.94 -0.70
N MET A 75 -15.40 10.64 -0.60
CA MET A 75 -16.55 10.10 0.13
C MET A 75 -16.02 9.16 1.21
N PRO A 76 -15.98 9.60 2.48
CA PRO A 76 -15.67 8.71 3.58
C PRO A 76 -16.67 7.55 3.60
N ARG A 77 -16.23 6.34 3.97
CA ARG A 77 -17.20 5.28 4.27
C ARG A 77 -18.03 5.74 5.46
N ILE A 78 -19.29 6.06 5.21
CA ILE A 78 -20.26 6.25 6.30
C ILE A 78 -20.45 4.85 6.92
N PRO A 79 -20.16 4.66 8.22
CA PRO A 79 -20.47 3.41 8.90
C PRO A 79 -21.92 3.07 8.64
N ARG A 80 -22.20 1.83 8.22
CA ARG A 80 -23.59 1.41 8.04
C ARG A 80 -24.28 1.55 9.40
N PRO A 81 -25.46 2.17 9.47
CA PRO A 81 -26.24 2.19 10.71
C PRO A 81 -26.39 0.75 11.23
N GLY A 82 -25.95 0.51 12.46
CA GLY A 82 -26.08 -0.80 13.12
C GLY A 82 -24.85 -1.73 13.11
N LEU A 83 -23.71 -1.34 12.52
CA LEU A 83 -22.47 -2.10 12.70
C LEU A 83 -21.76 -1.64 13.98
N PRO A 84 -21.62 -2.49 15.02
CA PRO A 84 -20.96 -2.09 16.26
C PRO A 84 -19.48 -1.74 15.99
N PRO A 85 -18.90 -0.74 16.68
CA PRO A 85 -17.47 -0.48 16.60
C PRO A 85 -16.71 -1.72 17.08
N THR A 86 -15.77 -2.21 16.27
CA THR A 86 -14.86 -3.29 16.70
C THR A 86 -13.88 -2.70 17.73
N LEU A 87 -13.81 -3.32 18.91
CA LEU A 87 -12.87 -2.98 20.00
C LEU A 87 -11.42 -3.37 19.65
#